data_AF-A0A1A8S0J5-F1
#
_entry.id   AF-A0A1A8S0J5-F1
#
_cell.length_a   1.000
_cell.length_b   1.000
_cell.length_c   1.000
_cell.angle_alpha   90.00
_cell.angle_beta   90.00
_cell.angle_gamma   90.00
#
_symmetry.space_group_name_H-M   'P 1'
#
loop_
_entity.id
_entity.type
_entity.pdbx_description
1 polymer ?
#
loop_
_entity_poly.entity_id
_entity_poly.type
_entity_poly.pdbx_seq_one_letter_code
_entity_poly.pdbx_strand_id
1 'polypeptide(L)'
;LWCYAVAQLSWIERKVAATLFGEPPTASVEDALKNFLKVEEIHPAYSKLNYVFLAKCYKDLGRLDLARKMCESARSMKNVSKEDEEAQKELDLLLPTLGGFER
;
A
#
# COMPACT_ATOMS: atom_id res chain seq x y z
N LEU A 1 -3.31 2.60 -6.33
CA LEU A 1 -4.39 2.73 -5.32
C LEU A 1 -5.55 1.77 -5.57
N TRP A 2 -6.20 1.83 -6.74
CA TRP A 2 -7.44 1.09 -7.03
C TRP A 2 -7.33 -0.43 -6.84
N CYS A 3 -6.34 -1.10 -7.44
CA CYS A 3 -6.17 -2.55 -7.28
C CYS A 3 -6.02 -2.96 -5.81
N TYR A 4 -5.28 -2.16 -5.03
CA TYR A 4 -5.13 -2.42 -3.60
C TYR A 4 -6.46 -2.29 -2.86
N ALA A 5 -7.20 -1.20 -3.07
CA ALA A 5 -8.51 -1.01 -2.43
C ALA A 5 -9.49 -2.12 -2.78
N VAL A 6 -9.54 -2.54 -4.04
CA VAL A 6 -10.38 -3.66 -4.50
C VAL A 6 -9.92 -4.98 -3.89
N ALA A 7 -8.61 -5.22 -3.73
CA ALA A 7 -8.09 -6.43 -3.10
C ALA A 7 -8.48 -6.55 -1.62
N GLN A 8 -8.66 -5.42 -0.92
CA GLN A 8 -9.00 -5.39 0.51
C GLN A 8 -10.50 -5.55 0.81
N LEU A 9 -11.37 -5.60 -0.21
CA LEU A 9 -12.81 -5.80 0.02
C LEU A 9 -13.11 -7.17 0.63
N SER A 10 -13.78 -7.17 1.78
CA SER A 10 -14.26 -8.36 2.46
C SER A 10 -15.37 -9.06 1.67
N TRP A 11 -15.63 -10.33 2.01
CA TRP A 11 -16.70 -11.11 1.37
C TRP A 11 -18.08 -10.46 1.52
N ILE A 12 -18.37 -9.82 2.67
CA ILE A 12 -19.65 -9.15 2.90
C ILE A 12 -19.76 -7.89 2.04
N GLU A 13 -18.72 -7.06 2.00
CA GLU A 13 -18.71 -5.85 1.17
C GLU A 13 -18.87 -6.19 -0.31
N ARG A 14 -18.22 -7.26 -0.79
CA ARG A 14 -18.39 -7.76 -2.17
C ARG A 14 -19.83 -8.17 -2.45
N LYS A 15 -20.48 -8.89 -1.52
CA LYS A 15 -21.89 -9.30 -1.67
C LYS A 15 -22.86 -8.13 -1.71
N VAL A 16 -22.65 -7.14 -0.84
CA VAL A 16 -23.49 -5.93 -0.82
C VAL A 16 -23.32 -5.16 -2.14
N ALA A 17 -22.07 -4.97 -2.59
CA ALA A 17 -21.79 -4.32 -3.87
C ALA A 17 -22.44 -5.07 -5.05
N ALA A 18 -22.32 -6.41 -5.09
CA ALA A 18 -22.92 -7.25 -6.11
C ALA A 18 -24.44 -7.09 -6.20
N THR A 19 -25.10 -6.97 -5.05
CA THR A 19 -26.57 -6.83 -4.98
C THR A 19 -27.05 -5.46 -5.46
N LEU A 20 -26.30 -4.39 -5.15
CA LEU A 20 -26.70 -3.02 -5.47
C LEU A 20 -26.27 -2.56 -6.85
N PHE A 21 -25.08 -2.99 -7.30
CA PHE A 21 -24.40 -2.42 -8.47
C PHE A 21 -23.94 -3.46 -9.50
N GLY A 22 -24.22 -4.76 -9.26
CA GLY A 22 -23.67 -5.86 -10.05
C GLY A 22 -22.26 -6.26 -9.59
N GLU A 23 -21.72 -7.34 -10.16
CA GLU A 23 -20.49 -7.98 -9.69
C GLU A 23 -19.33 -6.96 -9.62
N PRO A 24 -18.75 -6.71 -8.43
CA PRO A 24 -17.67 -5.77 -8.30
C PRO A 24 -16.40 -6.31 -8.96
N PRO A 25 -15.49 -5.42 -9.42
CA PRO A 25 -14.21 -5.84 -9.97
C PRO A 25 -13.41 -6.66 -8.96
N THR A 26 -12.50 -7.49 -9.48
CA THR A 26 -11.55 -8.25 -8.68
C THR A 26 -10.13 -7.76 -8.96
N ALA A 27 -9.30 -7.78 -7.93
CA ALA A 27 -7.89 -7.49 -8.01
C ALA A 27 -7.20 -8.21 -6.84
N SER A 28 -5.96 -8.66 -7.06
CA SER A 28 -5.12 -9.24 -6.01
C SER A 28 -4.14 -8.21 -5.44
N VAL A 29 -3.53 -8.54 -4.31
CA VAL A 29 -2.43 -7.73 -3.75
C VAL A 29 -1.22 -7.74 -4.69
N GLU A 30 -1.01 -8.84 -5.42
CA GLU A 30 0.02 -8.97 -6.45
C GLU A 30 -0.20 -8.02 -7.63
N ASP A 31 -1.44 -7.83 -8.06
CA ASP A 31 -1.76 -6.85 -9.12
C ASP A 31 -1.45 -5.43 -8.66
N ALA A 32 -1.81 -5.11 -7.41
CA ALA A 32 -1.46 -3.83 -6.80
C ALA A 32 0.06 -3.63 -6.73
N LEU A 33 0.79 -4.65 -6.25
CA LEU A 33 2.24 -4.62 -6.16
C LEU A 33 2.90 -4.36 -7.52
N LYS A 34 2.49 -5.08 -8.57
CA LYS A 34 3.00 -4.87 -9.93
C LYS A 34 2.81 -3.44 -10.41
N ASN A 35 1.63 -2.87 -10.16
CA ASN A 35 1.33 -1.49 -10.57
C ASN A 35 2.19 -0.47 -9.82
N PHE A 36 2.38 -0.62 -8.51
CA PHE A 36 3.22 0.28 -7.73
C PHE A 36 4.72 0.15 -8.06
N LEU A 37 5.19 -1.06 -8.37
CA LEU A 37 6.55 -1.27 -8.88
C LEU A 37 6.73 -0.61 -10.26
N LYS A 38 5.71 -0.67 -11.11
CA LYS A 38 5.76 -0.02 -12.43
C LYS A 38 5.90 1.50 -12.32
N VAL A 39 5.31 2.12 -11.30
CA VAL A 39 5.50 3.54 -11.00
C VAL A 39 6.98 3.83 -10.72
N GLU A 40 7.64 3.01 -9.89
CA GLU A 40 9.07 3.19 -9.60
C GLU A 40 9.97 2.92 -10.81
N GLU A 41 9.58 2.03 -11.72
CA GLU A 41 10.30 1.84 -12.99
C GLU A 41 10.22 3.08 -13.90
N ILE A 42 9.07 3.77 -13.92
CA ILE A 42 8.83 4.93 -14.78
C ILE A 42 9.45 6.19 -14.17
N HIS A 43 9.23 6.40 -12.87
CA HIS A 43 9.76 7.52 -12.14
C HIS A 43 10.17 7.10 -10.72
N PRO A 44 11.45 6.73 -10.53
CA PRO A 44 11.96 6.33 -9.23
C PRO A 44 11.83 7.45 -8.19
N ALA A 45 11.54 7.06 -6.94
CA ALA A 45 11.50 7.96 -5.77
C ALA A 45 10.55 9.16 -5.92
N TYR A 46 9.53 9.03 -6.78
CA TYR A 46 8.60 10.10 -7.09
C TYR A 46 7.58 10.36 -5.99
N SER A 47 6.99 9.30 -5.43
CA SER A 47 5.84 9.40 -4.53
C SER A 47 6.10 8.65 -3.23
N LYS A 48 6.11 9.37 -2.11
CA LYS A 48 6.20 8.79 -0.78
C LYS A 48 5.04 7.82 -0.52
N LEU A 49 3.83 8.19 -0.96
CA LEU A 49 2.64 7.36 -0.85
C LEU A 49 2.82 6.02 -1.59
N ASN A 50 3.47 6.02 -2.75
CA ASN A 50 3.77 4.80 -3.49
C ASN A 50 4.60 3.81 -2.67
N TYR A 51 5.64 4.28 -1.98
CA TYR A 51 6.45 3.43 -1.08
C TYR A 51 5.65 2.88 0.09
N VAL A 52 4.74 3.67 0.67
CA VAL A 52 3.84 3.19 1.74
C VAL A 52 2.95 2.07 1.23
N PHE A 53 2.41 2.18 0.01
CA PHE A 53 1.61 1.11 -0.58
C PHE A 53 2.43 -0.11 -1.01
N LEU A 54 3.66 0.06 -1.48
CA LEU A 54 4.59 -1.06 -1.69
C LEU A 54 4.82 -1.81 -0.37
N ALA A 55 5.03 -1.09 0.74
CA ALA A 55 5.19 -1.69 2.05
C ALA A 55 3.95 -2.47 2.49
N LYS A 56 2.74 -1.89 2.32
CA LYS A 56 1.47 -2.58 2.60
C LYS A 56 1.31 -3.85 1.78
N CYS A 57 1.57 -3.79 0.47
CA CYS A 57 1.49 -4.97 -0.40
C CYS A 57 2.47 -6.06 0.06
N TYR A 58 3.73 -5.73 0.34
CA TYR A 58 4.71 -6.71 0.81
C TYR A 58 4.32 -7.30 2.16
N LYS A 59 3.77 -6.51 3.09
CA LYS A 59 3.26 -7.00 4.37
C LYS A 59 2.13 -8.01 4.17
N ASP A 60 1.14 -7.68 3.35
CA ASP A 60 -0.02 -8.55 3.11
C ASP A 60 0.38 -9.87 2.40
N LEU A 61 1.49 -9.85 1.65
CA LEU A 61 2.11 -11.04 1.05
C LEU A 61 3.07 -11.77 2.00
N GLY A 62 3.16 -11.38 3.28
CA GLY A 62 4.04 -11.99 4.28
C GLY A 62 5.53 -11.69 4.10
N ARG A 63 5.92 -10.77 3.20
CA ARG A 63 7.30 -10.40 2.90
C ARG A 63 7.76 -9.22 3.75
N LEU A 64 7.86 -9.45 5.07
CA LEU A 64 8.07 -8.39 6.06
C LEU A 64 9.38 -7.61 5.87
N ASP A 65 10.46 -8.26 5.45
CA ASP A 65 11.75 -7.57 5.23
C ASP A 65 11.66 -6.54 4.09
N LEU A 66 10.97 -6.90 3.01
CA LEU A 66 10.70 -5.97 1.91
C LEU A 66 9.75 -4.86 2.35
N ALA A 67 8.75 -5.18 3.16
CA ALA A 67 7.85 -4.17 3.72
C ALA A 67 8.61 -3.13 4.56
N ARG A 68 9.53 -3.57 5.43
CA ARG A 68 10.39 -2.67 6.22
C ARG A 68 11.28 -1.81 5.34
N LYS A 69 11.93 -2.40 4.32
CA LYS A 69 12.77 -1.65 3.37
C LYS A 69 11.99 -0.53 2.67
N MET A 70 10.74 -0.79 2.30
CA MET A 70 9.87 0.22 1.69
C MET A 70 9.45 1.30 2.70
N CYS A 71 9.15 0.93 3.94
CA CYS A 71 8.89 1.89 5.01
C CYS A 71 10.09 2.80 5.30
N GLU A 72 11.32 2.25 5.31
CA GLU A 72 12.54 3.04 5.49
C GLU A 72 12.76 4.01 4.34
N SER A 73 12.51 3.55 3.11
CA SER A 73 12.56 4.39 1.91
C SER A 73 11.56 5.54 2.01
N ALA A 74 10.28 5.26 2.35
CA ALA A 74 9.26 6.28 2.58
C ALA A 74 9.65 7.27 3.70
N ARG A 75 10.23 6.78 4.81
CA ARG A 75 10.67 7.61 5.94
C ARG A 75 11.79 8.56 5.56
N SER A 76 12.66 8.17 4.63
CA SER A 76 13.76 9.01 4.15
C SER A 76 13.32 10.16 3.23
N MET A 77 12.08 10.10 2.70
CA MET A 77 11.52 11.15 1.84
C MET A 77 10.98 12.32 2.66
N LYS A 78 11.21 13.54 2.17
CA LYS A 78 10.73 14.78 2.78
C LYS A 78 9.22 14.92 2.62
N ASN A 79 8.56 15.57 3.58
CA ASN A 79 7.16 15.97 3.47
C ASN A 79 7.10 17.39 2.93
N VAL A 80 6.78 17.56 1.65
CA VAL A 80 6.73 18.88 0.99
C VAL A 80 5.30 19.23 0.63
N SER A 81 4.50 18.22 0.27
CA SER A 81 3.11 18.36 -0.10
C SER A 81 2.17 17.79 0.96
N LYS A 82 0.88 18.15 0.85
CA LYS A 82 -0.18 17.54 1.66
C LYS A 82 -0.27 16.02 1.44
N GLU A 83 -0.01 15.54 0.23
CA GLU A 83 0.03 14.11 -0.08
C GLU A 83 1.15 13.41 0.70
N ASP A 84 2.31 14.04 0.84
CA ASP A 84 3.42 13.47 1.63
C ASP A 84 3.09 13.42 3.12
N GLU A 85 2.37 14.43 3.65
CA GLU A 85 1.89 14.43 5.03
C GLU A 85 0.87 13.31 5.27
N GLU A 86 -0.05 13.08 4.34
CA GLU A 86 -1.00 11.97 4.38
C GLU A 86 -0.28 10.62 4.30
N ALA A 87 0.70 10.51 3.40
CA ALA A 87 1.56 9.32 3.31
C ALA A 87 2.34 9.08 4.61
N GLN A 88 2.83 10.13 5.28
CA GLN A 88 3.51 10.00 6.56
C GLN A 88 2.56 9.46 7.65
N LYS A 89 1.32 9.95 7.72
CA LYS A 89 0.32 9.42 8.66
C LYS A 89 0.05 7.94 8.42
N GLU A 90 -0.10 7.55 7.16
CA GLU A 90 -0.28 6.14 6.78
C GLU A 90 0.94 5.28 7.12
N LEU A 91 2.15 5.82 6.95
CA LEU A 91 3.39 5.16 7.35
C LEU A 91 3.45 4.95 8.87
N ASP A 92 3.09 5.97 9.66
CA ASP A 92 3.10 5.92 11.12
C ASP A 92 2.10 4.88 11.66
N LEU A 93 0.98 4.65 10.96
CA LEU A 93 0.03 3.59 11.27
C LEU A 93 0.55 2.19 10.86
N LEU A 94 1.33 2.11 9.80
CA LEU A 94 1.85 0.84 9.28
C LEU A 94 3.01 0.29 10.12
N LEU A 95 3.95 1.15 10.53
CA LEU A 95 5.18 0.74 11.22
C LEU A 95 4.96 -0.16 12.45
N PRO A 96 4.00 0.13 13.37
CA PRO A 96 3.75 -0.73 14.53
C PRO A 96 3.27 -2.13 14.14
N THR A 97 2.59 -2.28 13.00
CA THR A 97 2.02 -3.56 12.54
C THR A 97 3.07 -4.53 11.99
N LEU A 98 4.29 -4.05 11.71
CA LEU A 98 5.35 -4.87 11.11
C LEU A 98 6.17 -5.67 12.14
N GLY A 99 6.02 -5.39 13.44
CA GLY A 99 6.73 -6.09 14.51
C GLY A 99 8.25 -5.88 14.49
N GLY A 100 8.81 -5.41 15.62
CA GLY A 100 10.25 -5.30 15.82
C GLY A 100 10.88 -4.01 15.27
N PHE A 101 10.79 -2.93 16.04
CA PHE A 101 11.91 -2.00 16.22
C PHE A 101 12.50 -2.30 17.60
N GLU A 102 13.19 -3.43 17.76
CA GLU A 102 14.03 -3.58 18.94
C GLU A 102 15.27 -2.72 18.74
N ARG A 103 15.20 -1.55 19.38
CA ARG A 103 16.25 -0.63 19.87
C ARG A 103 17.60 -0.62 19.17
#